data_AF-A0A816HQP8-F1
#
_entry.id   AF-A0A816HQP8-F1
#
_cell.length_a   1.000
_cell.length_b   1.000
_cell.length_c   1.000
_cell.angle_alpha   90.00
_cell.angle_beta   90.00
_cell.angle_gamma   90.00
#
_symmetry.space_group_name_H-M   'P 1'
#
loop_
_entity.id
_entity.type
_entity.pdbx_description
1 polymer ?
#
loop_
_entity_poly.entity_id
_entity_poly.type
_entity_poly.pdbx_seq_one_letter_code
_entity_poly.pdbx_strand_id
1 'polypeptide(L)'
;MHPPAPWLICNGSAVSRIVYQRLFATIGSTYGSGDGITTFNLPDLRGRVPVGLDASGVRTTVAGSLGNSGGNATHRITAAQLPSHSHNVGSISMSSTGGHYHTINDPGHNHGGSTGASGFLNGNGRWHA
;
A
#
# COMPACT_ATOMS: atom_id res chain seq x y z
N MET A 1 -18.39 23.07 8.63
CA MET A 1 -18.54 22.60 10.03
C MET A 1 -17.79 23.56 10.92
N HIS A 2 -18.45 24.17 11.91
CA HIS A 2 -17.79 25.02 12.92
C HIS A 2 -17.93 24.29 14.27
N PRO A 3 -16.85 24.13 15.04
CA PRO A 3 -16.92 23.46 16.33
C PRO A 3 -17.66 24.36 17.33
N PRO A 4 -18.34 23.79 18.34
CA PRO A 4 -18.93 24.60 19.39
C PRO A 4 -17.83 25.34 20.17
N ALA A 5 -18.09 26.60 20.51
CA ALA A 5 -17.21 27.33 21.42
C ALA A 5 -17.01 26.52 22.73
N PRO A 6 -15.80 26.50 23.31
CA PRO A 6 -14.63 27.30 22.99
C PRO A 6 -13.61 26.61 22.04
N TRP A 7 -14.02 25.58 21.32
CA TRP A 7 -13.10 24.81 20.47
C TRP A 7 -12.86 25.49 19.13
N LEU A 8 -11.69 25.22 18.54
CA LEU A 8 -11.28 25.69 17.22
C LEU A 8 -10.79 24.51 16.38
N ILE A 9 -11.04 24.55 15.07
CA ILE A 9 -10.52 23.53 14.14
C ILE A 9 -9.05 23.85 13.87
N CYS A 10 -8.20 22.81 13.90
CA CYS A 10 -6.82 22.90 13.46
C CYS A 10 -6.72 22.90 11.92
N ASN A 11 -7.02 24.04 11.31
CA ASN A 11 -7.03 24.25 9.85
C ASN A 11 -6.03 25.33 9.38
N GLY A 12 -5.10 25.76 10.25
CA GLY A 12 -4.13 26.82 9.91
C GLY A 12 -4.66 28.25 9.95
N SER A 13 -5.92 28.48 10.35
CA SER A 13 -6.48 29.84 10.39
C SER A 13 -5.75 30.74 11.40
N ALA A 14 -5.64 32.03 11.05
CA ALA A 14 -5.20 33.08 11.96
C ALA A 14 -6.35 33.46 12.91
N VAL A 15 -6.07 33.51 14.21
CA VAL A 15 -7.06 33.86 15.26
C VAL A 15 -6.52 34.93 16.20
N SER A 16 -7.41 35.68 16.85
CA SER A 16 -7.05 36.82 17.70
C SER A 16 -6.31 36.40 18.97
N ARG A 17 -5.18 37.07 19.26
CA ARG A 17 -4.43 36.94 20.53
C ARG A 17 -5.25 37.43 21.72
N ILE A 18 -6.16 38.40 21.51
CA ILE A 18 -6.98 39.00 22.57
C ILE A 18 -8.20 38.13 22.89
N VAL A 19 -8.82 37.50 21.88
CA VAL A 19 -9.97 36.61 22.11
C VAL A 19 -9.49 35.27 22.70
N TYR A 20 -8.38 34.73 22.20
CA TYR A 20 -7.86 33.42 22.58
C TYR A 20 -6.55 33.52 23.38
N GLN A 21 -6.52 34.39 24.40
CA GLN A 21 -5.31 34.70 25.19
C GLN A 21 -4.66 33.47 25.79
N ARG A 22 -5.46 32.59 26.39
CA ARG A 22 -4.95 31.35 27.01
C ARG A 22 -4.32 30.42 25.97
N LEU A 23 -4.92 30.34 24.78
CA LEU A 23 -4.39 29.52 23.70
C LEU A 23 -3.08 30.13 23.16
N PHE A 24 -3.03 31.44 22.95
CA PHE A 24 -1.82 32.14 22.53
C PHE A 24 -0.69 31.99 23.56
N ALA A 25 -0.99 32.11 24.86
CA ALA A 25 -0.02 31.86 25.91
C ALA A 25 0.52 30.42 25.92
N THR A 26 -0.24 29.46 25.38
CA THR A 26 0.14 28.05 25.34
C THR A 26 0.96 27.69 24.09
N ILE A 27 0.53 28.13 22.90
CA ILE A 27 1.16 27.70 21.63
C ILE A 27 1.93 28.82 20.92
N GLY A 28 1.82 30.06 21.39
CA GLY A 28 2.48 31.23 20.81
C GLY A 28 2.24 31.35 19.30
N SER A 29 3.32 31.69 18.59
CA SER A 29 3.38 31.76 17.13
C SER A 29 3.99 30.52 16.48
N THR A 30 4.07 29.39 17.20
CA THR A 30 4.73 28.16 16.71
C THR A 30 4.21 27.67 15.36
N TYR A 31 2.91 27.86 15.11
CA TYR A 31 2.26 27.43 13.85
C TYR A 31 2.06 28.59 12.85
N GLY A 32 2.72 29.72 13.10
CA GLY A 32 2.69 30.93 12.28
C GLY A 32 2.33 32.16 13.10
N SER A 33 2.96 33.29 12.75
CA SER A 33 2.85 34.55 13.47
C SER A 33 1.54 35.30 13.23
N GLY A 34 0.67 34.82 12.33
CA GLY A 34 -0.47 35.58 11.84
C GLY A 34 -0.02 36.88 11.15
N ASP A 35 -0.64 37.99 11.53
CA ASP A 35 -0.27 39.36 11.17
C ASP A 35 0.95 39.91 11.96
N GLY A 36 1.54 39.10 12.86
CA GLY A 36 2.67 39.49 13.69
C GLY A 36 2.31 40.29 14.95
N ILE A 37 1.13 40.91 14.99
CA ILE A 37 0.73 41.85 16.06
C ILE A 37 -0.51 41.35 16.81
N THR A 38 -1.64 41.19 16.14
CA THR A 38 -2.94 40.95 16.78
C THR A 38 -3.42 39.51 16.69
N THR A 39 -2.81 38.69 15.84
CA THR A 39 -3.21 37.32 15.55
C THR A 39 -2.06 36.31 15.66
N PHE A 40 -2.41 35.04 15.70
CA PHE A 40 -1.48 33.90 15.60
C PHE A 40 -2.18 32.77 14.85
N ASN A 41 -1.41 31.90 14.19
CA ASN A 41 -1.98 30.80 13.43
C ASN A 41 -2.18 29.56 14.31
N LEU A 42 -3.29 28.85 14.06
CA LEU A 42 -3.53 27.52 14.60
C LEU A 42 -2.69 26.46 13.86
N PRO A 43 -2.50 25.26 14.42
CA PRO A 43 -1.99 24.12 13.67
C PRO A 43 -2.87 23.84 12.44
N ASP A 44 -2.26 23.40 11.33
CA ASP A 44 -2.98 22.85 10.19
C ASP A 44 -2.84 21.32 10.16
N LEU A 45 -3.91 20.62 10.56
CA LEU A 45 -3.95 19.16 10.62
C LEU A 45 -4.78 18.53 9.48
N ARG A 46 -5.19 19.32 8.48
CA ARG A 46 -5.94 18.81 7.35
C ARG A 46 -5.07 17.84 6.55
N GLY A 47 -5.49 16.58 6.45
CA GLY A 47 -4.75 15.51 5.76
C GLY A 47 -3.43 15.11 6.46
N ARG A 48 -3.27 15.42 7.75
CA ARG A 48 -2.03 15.19 8.51
C ARG A 48 -2.32 14.46 9.82
N VAL A 49 -1.32 13.71 10.30
CA VAL A 49 -1.34 13.09 11.62
C VAL A 49 -0.38 13.85 12.53
N PRO A 50 -0.80 14.27 13.75
CA PRO A 50 0.09 14.90 14.69
C PRO A 50 1.10 13.89 15.25
N VAL A 51 2.35 14.32 15.36
CA VAL A 51 3.43 13.55 16.01
C VAL A 51 3.97 14.41 17.14
N GLY A 52 4.13 13.82 18.33
CA GLY A 52 4.69 14.51 19.48
C GLY A 52 6.13 14.97 19.24
N LEU A 53 6.54 16.04 19.92
CA LEU A 53 7.91 16.53 19.91
C LEU A 53 8.87 15.40 20.33
N ASP A 54 9.83 15.09 19.46
CA ASP A 54 10.94 14.21 19.75
C ASP A 54 12.23 15.01 19.66
N ALA A 55 12.54 15.74 20.71
CA ALA A 55 13.75 16.57 20.79
C ALA A 55 15.04 15.75 20.67
N SER A 56 14.99 14.44 20.95
CA SER A 56 16.13 13.55 20.78
C SER A 56 16.33 13.12 19.32
N GLY A 57 15.31 13.26 18.46
CA GLY A 57 15.35 12.85 17.06
C GLY A 57 15.50 11.35 16.82
N VAL A 58 15.32 10.51 17.84
CA VAL A 58 15.59 9.06 17.78
C VAL A 58 14.49 8.32 17.02
N ARG A 59 13.25 8.76 17.16
CA ARG A 59 12.07 8.10 16.58
C ARG A 59 11.68 8.70 15.25
N THR A 60 12.00 9.97 15.03
CA THR A 60 11.66 10.68 13.80
C THR A 60 12.62 11.84 13.55
N THR A 61 12.95 12.05 12.27
CA THR A 61 13.79 13.16 11.84
C THR A 61 13.02 14.47 11.65
N VAL A 62 11.69 14.44 11.64
CA VAL A 62 10.86 15.62 11.35
C VAL A 62 10.32 16.34 12.59
N ALA A 63 10.27 15.67 13.75
CA ALA A 63 9.66 16.21 14.98
C ALA A 63 10.68 16.75 16.00
N GLY A 64 11.84 17.24 15.54
CA GLY A 64 12.86 17.86 16.42
C GLY A 64 12.44 19.21 17.01
N SER A 65 11.48 19.88 16.38
CA SER A 65 10.88 21.15 16.83
C SER A 65 9.37 21.12 16.63
N LEU A 66 8.63 21.82 17.49
CA LEU A 66 7.19 21.99 17.32
C LEU A 66 6.88 22.81 16.06
N GLY A 67 5.76 22.51 15.41
CA GLY A 67 5.32 23.21 14.20
C GLY A 67 5.95 22.70 12.90
N ASN A 68 6.97 21.84 12.97
CA ASN A 68 7.51 21.20 11.78
C ASN A 68 6.48 20.29 11.12
N SER A 69 6.55 20.21 9.79
CA SER A 69 5.73 19.32 8.98
C SER A 69 6.59 18.44 8.09
N GLY A 70 6.12 17.22 7.82
CA GLY A 70 6.83 16.25 7.01
C GLY A 70 5.98 15.03 6.70
N GLY A 71 6.61 13.97 6.20
CA GLY A 71 5.94 12.75 5.75
C GLY A 71 5.44 12.84 4.32
N ASN A 72 4.74 11.79 3.87
CA ASN A 72 4.20 11.69 2.52
C ASN A 72 2.74 11.20 2.58
N ALA A 73 1.82 11.97 1.98
CA ALA A 73 0.40 11.62 1.93
C ALA A 73 0.12 10.38 1.06
N THR A 74 0.98 10.10 0.08
CA THR A 74 0.90 8.92 -0.79
C THR A 74 2.24 8.20 -0.80
N HIS A 75 2.36 7.13 -0.03
CA HIS A 75 3.59 6.36 0.08
C HIS A 75 3.40 4.92 -0.39
N ARG A 76 4.14 4.50 -1.41
CA ARG A 76 4.16 3.09 -1.85
C ARG A 76 5.13 2.32 -0.98
N ILE A 77 4.60 1.37 -0.21
CA ILE A 77 5.41 0.48 0.63
C ILE A 77 6.27 -0.42 -0.26
N THR A 78 7.57 -0.47 0.03
CA THR A 78 8.50 -1.41 -0.60
C THR A 78 8.75 -2.62 0.29
N ALA A 79 9.26 -3.71 -0.29
CA ALA A 79 9.61 -4.91 0.49
C ALA A 79 10.61 -4.62 1.62
N ALA A 80 11.53 -3.66 1.43
CA ALA A 80 12.49 -3.23 2.45
C ALA A 80 11.85 -2.52 3.65
N GLN A 81 10.61 -2.06 3.52
CA GLN A 81 9.84 -1.41 4.59
C GLN A 81 8.90 -2.37 5.32
N LEU A 82 8.89 -3.65 4.92
CA LEU A 82 8.17 -4.70 5.61
C LEU A 82 9.17 -5.55 6.41
N PRO A 83 8.87 -5.89 7.67
CA PRO A 83 9.61 -6.93 8.37
C PRO A 83 9.63 -8.22 7.56
N SER A 84 10.71 -9.01 7.70
CA SER A 84 10.78 -10.35 7.09
C SER A 84 9.56 -11.16 7.52
N HIS A 85 8.80 -11.65 6.55
CA HIS A 85 7.59 -12.41 6.77
C HIS A 85 7.46 -13.51 5.71
N SER A 86 6.73 -14.56 6.03
CA SER A 86 6.45 -15.67 5.11
C SER A 86 4.95 -15.91 5.02
N HIS A 87 4.51 -16.38 3.85
CA HIS A 87 3.13 -16.79 3.61
C HIS A 87 3.10 -18.30 3.47
N ASN A 88 2.42 -19.00 4.38
CA ASN A 88 2.14 -20.42 4.21
C ASN A 88 0.86 -20.55 3.37
N VAL A 89 1.01 -20.93 2.10
CA VAL A 89 -0.13 -21.15 1.19
C VAL A 89 -0.70 -22.57 1.27
N GLY A 90 -0.34 -23.33 2.31
CA GLY A 90 -0.70 -24.73 2.46
C GLY A 90 -0.16 -25.62 1.33
N SER A 91 -0.77 -26.79 1.18
CA SER A 91 -0.54 -27.66 0.03
C SER A 91 -1.40 -27.20 -1.14
N ILE A 92 -0.78 -26.65 -2.18
CA ILE A 92 -1.44 -26.44 -3.46
C ILE A 92 -1.65 -27.82 -4.09
N SER A 93 -2.79 -28.44 -3.81
CA SER A 93 -3.20 -29.65 -4.51
C SER A 93 -3.65 -29.23 -5.91
N MET A 94 -2.72 -29.19 -6.86
CA MET A 94 -3.11 -29.24 -8.26
C MET A 94 -3.75 -30.61 -8.43
N SER A 95 -5.07 -30.66 -8.62
CA SER A 95 -5.67 -31.85 -9.20
C SER A 95 -4.96 -32.03 -10.53
N SER A 96 -4.01 -32.97 -10.58
CA SER A 96 -3.57 -33.58 -11.83
C SER A 96 -4.84 -33.73 -12.66
N THR A 97 -4.92 -33.04 -13.79
CA THR A 97 -6.00 -33.15 -14.75
C THR A 97 -6.47 -34.59 -14.74
N GLY A 98 -7.68 -34.81 -14.24
CA GLY A 98 -8.21 -36.15 -14.01
C GLY A 98 -8.03 -36.92 -15.31
N GLY A 99 -7.09 -37.88 -15.30
CA GLY A 99 -6.96 -38.84 -16.37
C GLY A 99 -8.24 -39.65 -16.35
N HIS A 100 -9.21 -39.24 -17.15
CA HIS A 100 -10.43 -39.99 -17.34
C HIS A 100 -10.37 -40.57 -18.75
N TYR A 101 -10.62 -41.87 -18.83
CA TYR A 101 -10.73 -42.59 -20.08
C TYR A 101 -12.19 -42.50 -20.55
N HIS A 102 -12.41 -42.11 -21.79
CA HIS A 102 -13.67 -42.38 -22.47
C HIS A 102 -13.62 -43.84 -22.93
N THR A 103 -14.51 -44.66 -22.40
CA THR A 103 -14.79 -45.97 -23.01
C THR A 103 -15.91 -45.75 -24.01
N ILE A 104 -15.66 -46.06 -25.27
CA ILE A 104 -16.73 -46.24 -26.24
C ILE A 104 -17.12 -47.71 -26.09
N ASN A 105 -18.24 -47.97 -25.41
CA ASN A 105 -18.83 -49.31 -25.37
C ASN A 105 -19.88 -49.40 -26.46
N ASP A 106 -19.54 -50.10 -27.53
CA ASP A 106 -20.47 -50.40 -28.58
C ASP A 106 -20.39 -51.91 -28.88
N PRO A 107 -21.43 -52.69 -28.51
CA PRO A 107 -21.39 -54.14 -28.70
C PRO A 107 -21.53 -54.51 -30.18
N GLY A 108 -20.54 -55.21 -30.75
CA GLY A 108 -20.61 -55.81 -32.09
C GLY A 108 -19.66 -55.24 -33.16
N HIS A 109 -18.72 -54.38 -32.78
CA HIS A 109 -17.72 -53.72 -33.63
C HIS A 109 -16.38 -53.64 -32.90
N ASN A 110 -15.29 -53.48 -33.65
CA ASN A 110 -13.93 -53.39 -33.14
C ASN A 110 -13.39 -51.98 -33.37
N HIS A 111 -12.99 -51.27 -32.31
CA HIS A 111 -12.40 -49.93 -32.42
C HIS A 111 -10.91 -49.98 -32.15
N GLY A 112 -10.13 -49.87 -33.21
CA GLY A 112 -8.70 -49.56 -33.12
C GLY A 112 -8.50 -48.05 -33.15
N GLY A 113 -8.33 -47.43 -31.98
CA GLY A 113 -7.85 -46.05 -31.89
C GLY A 113 -6.35 -45.99 -32.13
N SER A 114 -5.91 -45.62 -33.33
CA SER A 114 -4.50 -45.32 -33.58
C SER A 114 -4.16 -43.91 -33.08
N THR A 115 -3.47 -43.79 -31.95
CA THR A 115 -2.66 -42.58 -31.69
C THR A 115 -1.33 -42.74 -32.42
N GLY A 116 -1.37 -42.64 -33.75
CA GLY A 116 -0.17 -42.66 -34.57
C GLY A 116 0.61 -41.36 -34.38
N ALA A 117 1.80 -41.43 -33.78
CA ALA A 117 2.79 -40.38 -33.95
C ALA A 117 3.14 -40.32 -35.45
N SER A 118 2.81 -39.21 -36.09
CA SER A 118 3.11 -38.97 -37.49
C SER A 118 4.63 -38.95 -37.74
N GLY A 119 5.12 -40.01 -38.40
CA GLY A 119 6.04 -39.92 -39.53
C GLY A 119 7.53 -39.64 -39.27
N PHE A 120 8.36 -40.66 -39.51
CA PHE A 120 9.61 -40.48 -40.26
C PHE A 120 9.80 -41.66 -41.22
N LEU A 121 9.32 -41.50 -42.46
CA LEU A 121 9.78 -42.31 -43.59
C LEU A 121 10.52 -41.37 -44.55
N ASN A 122 11.83 -41.23 -44.37
CA ASN A 122 12.68 -40.74 -45.45
C ASN A 122 13.14 -41.97 -46.25
N GLY A 123 12.34 -42.33 -47.26
CA GLY A 123 12.79 -43.19 -48.33
C GLY A 123 13.47 -42.33 -49.40
N ASN A 124 14.77 -42.58 -49.64
CA ASN A 124 15.36 -42.67 -50.98
C ASN A 124 16.85 -43.00 -50.91
N GLY A 125 17.24 -44.17 -51.47
CA GLY A 125 18.66 -44.44 -51.74
C GLY A 125 19.01 -45.92 -51.89
N ARG A 126 18.70 -46.51 -53.04
CA ARG A 126 19.23 -47.80 -53.54
C ARG A 126 20.76 -47.80 -53.54
N TRP A 127 21.39 -48.91 -53.15
CA TRP A 127 22.65 -49.37 -53.77
C TRP A 127 22.69 -50.92 -53.79
N HIS A 128 22.57 -51.48 -55.00
CA HIS A 128 23.03 -52.85 -55.31
C HIS A 128 24.46 -52.74 -55.86
N ALA A 129 25.38 -53.49 -55.28
CA ALA A 129 26.41 -54.32 -55.93
C ALA A 129 27.12 -55.13 -54.84
#